data_AF-A0A377YZZ3-F1
#
_entry.id   AF-A0A377YZZ3-F1
#
_cell.length_a   1.000
_cell.length_b   1.000
_cell.length_c   1.000
_cell.angle_alpha   90.00
_cell.angle_beta   90.00
_cell.angle_gamma   90.00
#
_symmetry.space_group_name_H-M   'P 1'
#
loop_
_entity.id
_entity.type
_entity.pdbx_description
1 polymer ?
#
loop_
_entity_poly.entity_id
_entity_poly.type
_entity_poly.pdbx_seq_one_letter_code
_entity_poly.pdbx_strand_id
1 'polypeptide(L)'
;MPSEKLRSYFASVCADFDVELVEMDGECDHVHLLINYPPKLAISNLVNSLKGVSSRLLRRDRPDIALRYYYKGVLWTPSYFASSAVVRRFRSSDNTSSSSKHQVSRKTAPYIPALKDGVLRRT
;
A
#
# COMPACT_ATOMS: atom_id res chain seq x y z
N MET A 1 3.04 1.15 12.93
CA MET A 1 3.07 2.00 11.73
C MET A 1 4.47 1.94 11.15
N PRO A 2 4.65 1.36 9.94
CA PRO A 2 5.93 1.41 9.25
C PRO A 2 6.42 2.85 9.24
N SER A 3 7.66 3.08 9.68
CA SER A 3 8.21 4.44 9.73
C SER A 3 8.13 5.07 8.34
N GLU A 4 7.56 6.27 8.21
CA GLU A 4 7.40 6.97 6.92
C GLU A 4 8.70 7.01 6.10
N LYS A 5 9.85 7.05 6.78
CA LYS A 5 11.18 6.94 6.18
C LYS A 5 11.39 5.66 5.38
N LEU A 6 10.95 4.51 5.89
CA LEU A 6 11.11 3.23 5.21
C LEU A 6 10.38 3.21 3.86
N ARG A 7 9.18 3.81 3.82
CA ARG A 7 8.42 4.00 2.58
C ARG A 7 9.19 4.85 1.58
N SER A 8 9.83 5.93 2.04
CA SER A 8 10.65 6.78 1.15
C SER A 8 11.85 6.03 0.56
N TYR A 9 12.51 5.16 1.34
CA TYR A 9 13.63 4.35 0.84
C TYR A 9 13.17 3.34 -0.21
N PHE A 10 12.05 2.64 0.05
CA PHE A 10 11.50 1.70 -0.93
C PHE A 10 11.03 2.39 -2.19
N ALA A 11 10.39 3.57 -2.09
CA ALA A 11 10.01 4.36 -3.25
C ALA A 11 11.22 4.78 -4.10
N SER A 12 12.32 5.20 -3.46
CA SER A 12 13.57 5.54 -4.16
C SER A 12 14.14 4.33 -4.90
N VAL A 13 14.24 3.18 -4.24
CA VAL A 13 14.75 1.95 -4.87
C VAL A 13 13.83 1.51 -6.00
N CYS A 14 12.51 1.56 -5.83
CA CYS A 14 11.56 1.24 -6.89
C CYS A 14 11.77 2.15 -8.11
N ALA A 15 11.97 3.46 -7.90
CA ALA A 15 12.25 4.40 -8.98
C ALA A 15 13.55 4.07 -9.75
N ASP A 16 14.62 3.66 -9.04
CA ASP A 16 15.89 3.27 -9.67
C ASP A 16 15.76 2.03 -10.57
N PHE A 17 14.78 1.16 -10.28
CA PHE A 17 14.52 -0.08 -11.00
C PHE A 17 13.40 0.01 -12.04
N ASP A 18 12.88 1.21 -12.31
CA ASP A 18 11.71 1.44 -13.19
C ASP A 18 10.46 0.65 -12.72
N VAL A 19 10.29 0.58 -11.40
CA VAL A 19 9.19 -0.10 -10.72
C VAL A 19 8.29 0.94 -10.06
N GLU A 20 6.99 0.79 -10.25
CA GLU A 20 6.00 1.62 -9.57
C GLU A 20 5.53 0.94 -8.28
N LEU A 21 5.75 1.63 -7.14
CA LEU A 21 5.24 1.20 -5.84
C LEU A 21 3.78 1.63 -5.70
N VAL A 22 2.85 0.69 -5.85
CA VAL A 22 1.41 0.93 -5.81
C VAL A 22 0.94 1.11 -4.38
N GLU A 23 1.26 0.13 -3.52
CA GLU A 23 0.92 0.14 -2.10
C GLU A 23 2.06 -0.45 -1.26
N MET A 24 2.15 0.02 -0.02
CA MET A 24 3.05 -0.51 0.98
C MET A 24 2.29 -0.59 2.30
N ASP A 25 2.25 -1.77 2.86
CA ASP A 25 1.74 -2.02 4.21
C ASP A 25 2.74 -2.90 4.97
N GLY A 26 2.61 -2.99 6.28
CA GLY A 26 3.49 -3.86 7.05
C GLY A 26 3.30 -3.75 8.55
N GLU A 27 3.68 -4.83 9.21
CA GLU A 27 3.75 -4.91 10.66
C GLU A 27 5.17 -4.60 11.15
N CYS A 28 5.41 -4.83 12.44
CA CYS A 28 6.70 -4.57 13.08
C CYS A 28 7.78 -5.59 12.66
N ASP A 29 7.39 -6.76 12.17
CA ASP A 29 8.23 -7.90 11.85
C ASP A 29 8.33 -8.17 10.33
N HIS A 30 7.38 -7.69 9.52
CA HIS A 30 7.36 -7.89 8.08
C HIS A 30 6.72 -6.72 7.31
N VAL A 31 7.02 -6.61 6.01
CA VAL A 31 6.49 -5.58 5.10
C VAL A 31 5.94 -6.23 3.84
N HIS A 32 4.77 -5.76 3.40
CA HIS A 32 4.11 -6.12 2.15
C HIS A 32 4.22 -4.96 1.15
N LEU A 33 4.66 -5.28 -0.06
CA LEU A 33 4.82 -4.33 -1.16
C LEU A 33 3.97 -4.80 -2.33
N LEU A 34 3.07 -3.94 -2.80
CA LEU A 34 2.38 -4.12 -4.07
C LEU A 34 3.10 -3.27 -5.12
N ILE A 35 3.74 -3.93 -6.08
CA ILE A 35 4.56 -3.29 -7.09
C ILE A 35 4.10 -3.64 -8.51
N ASN A 36 4.22 -2.68 -9.41
CA ASN A 36 4.10 -2.88 -10.85
C ASN A 36 5.50 -2.81 -11.45
N TYR A 37 5.96 -3.90 -12.07
CA TYR A 37 7.34 -4.05 -12.51
C TYR A 37 7.41 -4.58 -13.96
N PRO A 38 8.46 -4.21 -14.72
CA PRO A 38 8.63 -4.69 -16.08
C PRO A 38 9.01 -6.19 -16.08
N PRO A 39 8.54 -6.99 -17.06
CA PRO A 39 8.77 -8.44 -17.08
C PRO A 39 10.25 -8.83 -17.27
N LYS A 40 11.09 -7.89 -17.71
CA LYS A 40 12.54 -8.09 -17.85
C LYS A 40 13.27 -8.02 -16.50
N LEU A 41 12.64 -7.46 -15.46
CA LEU A 41 13.25 -7.28 -14.16
C LEU A 41 13.13 -8.58 -13.33
N ALA A 42 14.27 -9.07 -12.86
CA ALA A 42 14.31 -10.18 -11.92
C ALA A 42 13.89 -9.72 -10.51
N ILE A 43 12.83 -10.31 -9.96
CA ILE A 43 12.31 -9.98 -8.62
C ILE A 43 13.36 -10.17 -7.53
N SER A 44 14.21 -11.20 -7.64
CA SER A 44 15.31 -11.44 -6.72
C SER A 44 16.26 -10.25 -6.61
N ASN A 45 16.59 -9.60 -7.73
CA ASN A 45 17.48 -8.44 -7.75
C ASN A 45 16.82 -7.24 -7.06
N LEU A 46 15.54 -7.00 -7.35
CA LEU A 46 14.77 -5.94 -6.70
C LEU A 46 14.70 -6.15 -5.19
N VAL A 47 14.34 -7.35 -4.74
CA VAL A 47 14.23 -7.68 -3.30
C VAL A 47 15.58 -7.54 -2.59
N ASN A 48 16.67 -7.99 -3.21
CA ASN A 48 18.01 -7.84 -2.67
C ASN A 48 18.39 -6.37 -2.47
N SER A 49 18.11 -5.52 -3.47
CA SER A 49 18.33 -4.07 -3.38
C SER A 49 17.47 -3.42 -2.31
N LEU A 50 16.17 -3.74 -2.28
CA LEU A 50 15.23 -3.22 -1.28
C LEU A 50 15.71 -3.54 0.14
N LYS A 51 16.02 -4.81 0.42
CA LYS A 51 16.51 -5.25 1.74
C LYS A 51 17.87 -4.65 2.09
N GLY A 52 18.80 -4.61 1.13
CA GLY A 52 20.15 -4.10 1.35
C GLY A 52 20.18 -2.59 1.63
N VAL A 53 19.54 -1.81 0.77
CA VAL A 53 19.50 -0.34 0.87
C VAL A 53 18.73 0.08 2.11
N SER A 54 17.54 -0.48 2.36
CA SER A 54 16.76 -0.16 3.56
C SER A 54 17.53 -0.48 4.85
N SER A 55 18.21 -1.64 4.92
CA SER A 55 19.01 -2.01 6.08
C SER A 55 20.21 -1.09 6.30
N ARG A 56 20.83 -0.58 5.23
CA ARG A 56 21.94 0.39 5.33
C ARG A 56 21.43 1.76 5.79
N LEU A 57 20.36 2.27 5.17
CA LEU A 57 19.83 3.59 5.45
C LEU A 57 19.19 3.65 6.85
N LEU A 58 18.48 2.60 7.27
CA LEU A 58 17.88 2.56 8.60
C LEU A 58 18.95 2.52 9.71
N ARG A 59 20.05 1.80 9.53
CA ARG A 59 21.21 1.82 10.45
C ARG A 59 21.81 3.22 10.60
N ARG A 60 21.88 3.98 9.50
CA ARG A 60 22.43 5.34 9.50
C ARG A 60 21.48 6.34 10.15
N ASP A 61 20.19 6.28 9.78
CA ASP A 61 19.22 7.33 10.08
C ASP A 61 18.49 7.10 11.42
N ARG A 62 18.47 5.87 11.94
CA ARG A 62 17.80 5.47 13.20
C ARG A 62 18.59 4.38 13.94
N PRO A 63 19.74 4.71 14.54
CA PRO A 63 20.53 3.74 15.30
C PRO A 63 19.78 3.19 16.53
N ASP A 64 18.81 3.95 17.04
CA ASP A 64 17.92 3.58 18.16
C ASP A 64 17.00 2.40 17.83
N ILE A 65 16.45 2.37 16.61
CA ILE A 65 15.66 1.25 16.09
C ILE A 65 16.59 0.10 15.71
N ALA A 66 17.76 0.42 15.15
CA ALA A 66 18.73 -0.58 14.77
C ALA A 66 19.13 -1.48 15.95
N LEU A 67 19.33 -0.90 17.14
CA LEU A 67 19.71 -1.67 18.33
C LEU A 67 18.62 -2.63 18.83
N ARG A 68 17.33 -2.31 18.60
CA ARG A 68 16.19 -3.09 19.11
C ARG A 68 15.72 -4.17 18.14
N TYR A 69 15.77 -3.89 16.83
CA TYR A 69 15.19 -4.77 15.82
C TYR A 69 16.23 -5.56 15.02
N TYR A 70 17.52 -5.19 15.07
CA TYR A 70 18.55 -5.98 14.40
C TYR A 70 18.97 -7.16 15.26
N TYR A 71 18.64 -8.35 14.81
CA TYR A 71 19.13 -9.57 15.42
C TYR A 71 20.44 -9.99 14.73
N LYS A 72 21.54 -10.11 15.47
CA LYS A 72 22.87 -10.44 14.93
C LYS A 72 23.36 -9.53 13.79
N GLY A 73 22.96 -8.25 13.81
CA GLY A 73 23.41 -7.26 12.82
C GLY A 73 22.69 -7.31 11.47
N VAL A 74 21.64 -8.14 11.33
CA VAL A 74 20.77 -8.20 10.16
C VAL A 74 19.35 -7.74 10.50
N LEU A 75 18.77 -6.94 9.62
CA LEU A 75 17.38 -6.46 9.73
C LEU A 75 16.41 -7.44 9.08
N TRP A 76 16.75 -7.92 7.89
CA TRP A 76 15.87 -8.75 7.07
C TRP A 76 16.36 -10.20 7.09
N THR A 77 15.40 -11.11 7.15
CA THR A 77 15.66 -12.52 6.82
C THR A 77 16.02 -12.64 5.33
N PRO A 78 16.84 -13.64 4.95
CA PRO A 78 17.18 -13.85 3.54
C PRO A 78 15.95 -14.21 2.69
N SER A 79 15.00 -14.94 3.28
CA SER A 79 13.76 -15.39 2.64
C SER A 79 12.84 -14.24 2.27
N TYR A 80 12.14 -14.37 1.14
CA TYR A 80 11.08 -13.46 0.71
C TYR A 80 9.95 -14.25 0.07
N PHE A 81 8.75 -13.67 0.07
CA PHE A 81 7.59 -14.21 -0.61
C PHE A 81 7.23 -13.29 -1.77
N ALA A 82 6.90 -13.88 -2.92
CA ALA A 82 6.44 -13.16 -4.10
C ALA A 82 5.26 -13.92 -4.70
N SER A 83 4.16 -13.21 -4.96
CA SER A 83 2.99 -13.72 -5.66
C SER A 83 2.58 -12.74 -6.74
N SER A 84 2.05 -13.25 -7.84
CA SER A 84 1.44 -12.41 -8.87
C SER A 84 0.01 -12.05 -8.44
N ALA A 85 -0.33 -10.78 -8.58
CA ALA A 85 -1.68 -10.28 -8.37
C ALA A 85 -2.20 -9.70 -9.68
N VAL A 86 -3.38 -10.14 -10.12
CA VAL A 86 -4.08 -9.52 -11.26
C VAL A 86 -4.95 -8.40 -10.70
N VAL A 87 -4.50 -7.16 -10.86
CA VAL A 87 -5.34 -6.00 -10.56
C VAL A 87 -6.27 -5.77 -11.75
N ARG A 88 -7.55 -6.11 -11.61
CA ARG A 88 -8.56 -5.64 -12.56
C ARG A 88 -8.75 -4.15 -12.34
N ARG A 89 -8.13 -3.34 -13.21
CA ARG A 89 -8.44 -1.91 -13.29
C ARG A 89 -9.88 -1.80 -13.76
N PHE A 90 -10.82 -1.51 -12.85
CA PHE A 90 -12.17 -1.16 -13.24
C PHE A 90 -12.07 0.17 -13.97
N ARG A 91 -12.26 0.14 -15.29
CA ARG A 91 -12.15 1.31 -16.15
C ARG A 91 -13.37 2.17 -15.87
N SER A 92 -13.22 3.19 -15.02
CA SER A 92 -14.23 4.24 -14.91
C SER A 92 -14.28 4.95 -16.26
N SER A 93 -15.43 4.92 -16.94
CA SER A 93 -15.64 5.72 -18.15
C SER A 93 -15.66 7.19 -17.74
N ASP A 94 -14.53 7.87 -17.87
CA ASP A 94 -14.49 9.33 -17.83
C ASP A 94 -15.11 9.85 -19.13
N ASN A 95 -16.36 10.29 -19.02
CA ASN A 95 -17.09 10.93 -20.09
C ASN A 95 -16.79 12.44 -20.06
N THR A 96 -15.63 12.85 -20.59
CA THR A 96 -15.30 14.26 -20.76
C THR A 96 -15.97 14.78 -22.02
N SER A 97 -17.18 15.36 -21.88
CA SER A 97 -17.77 16.20 -22.92
C SER A 97 -17.97 17.61 -22.37
N SER A 98 -17.11 18.50 -22.83
CA SER A 98 -17.20 19.95 -22.66
C SER A 98 -18.45 20.46 -23.39
N SER A 99 -19.47 20.94 -22.67
CA SER A 99 -20.33 22.09 -23.06
C SER A 99 -21.46 22.37 -22.05
N SER A 100 -21.47 23.61 -21.57
CA SER A 100 -22.46 24.36 -20.78
C SER A 100 -23.84 23.73 -20.51
N LYS A 101 -24.27 23.76 -19.23
CA LYS A 101 -25.54 24.36 -18.75
C LYS A 101 -25.78 24.16 -17.24
N HIS A 102 -26.18 25.26 -16.60
CA HIS A 102 -26.99 25.37 -15.37
C HIS A 102 -26.47 24.82 -14.02
N GLN A 103 -26.14 25.78 -13.17
CA GLN A 103 -26.10 25.74 -11.71
C GLN A 103 -27.42 25.24 -11.11
N VAL A 104 -27.41 24.17 -10.29
CA VAL A 104 -28.25 24.05 -9.08
C VAL A 104 -27.54 23.21 -8.01
N SER A 105 -27.56 23.76 -6.81
CA SER A 105 -26.91 23.37 -5.57
C SER A 105 -27.63 22.25 -4.81
N ARG A 106 -26.83 21.39 -4.16
CA ARG A 106 -27.04 20.60 -2.93
C ARG A 106 -28.25 19.67 -2.86
N LYS A 107 -28.00 18.43 -2.40
CA LYS A 107 -28.85 17.76 -1.40
C LYS A 107 -28.07 16.68 -0.64
N THR A 108 -27.97 16.91 0.66
CA THR A 108 -27.48 16.01 1.71
C THR A 108 -28.38 14.79 1.87
N ALA A 109 -27.79 13.63 2.16
CA ALA A 109 -28.49 12.36 2.40
C ALA A 109 -29.36 12.43 3.69
N PRO A 110 -30.59 11.88 3.68
CA PRO A 110 -31.40 11.78 4.88
C PRO A 110 -31.06 10.51 5.69
N TYR A 111 -30.89 10.72 7.00
CA TYR A 111 -30.75 9.71 8.06
C TYR A 111 -32.08 9.01 8.33
N ILE A 112 -32.07 7.68 8.47
CA ILE A 112 -33.26 6.83 8.71
C ILE A 112 -33.22 6.28 10.16
N PRO A 113 -34.23 6.52 11.02
CA PRO A 113 -34.29 5.98 12.37
C PRO A 113 -35.11 4.68 12.50
N ALA A 114 -34.61 3.86 13.44
CA ALA A 114 -35.08 2.64 14.11
C ALA A 114 -36.46 1.99 13.83
N LEU A 115 -36.36 0.66 13.70
CA LEU A 115 -37.35 -0.41 13.74
C LEU A 115 -38.12 -0.47 15.08
N LYS A 116 -39.46 -0.44 15.04
CA LYS A 116 -40.32 -0.95 16.11
C LYS A 116 -41.64 -1.56 15.58
N ASP A 117 -41.91 -2.75 16.10
CA ASP A 117 -43.18 -3.42 16.35
C ASP A 117 -44.00 -4.00 15.18
N GLY A 118 -43.71 -5.28 14.87
CA GLY A 118 -44.56 -6.18 14.09
C GLY A 118 -45.35 -7.13 15.00
N VAL A 119 -46.65 -6.88 15.13
CA VAL A 119 -47.68 -7.73 15.72
C VAL A 119 -47.89 -8.98 14.86
N LEU A 120 -47.82 -10.19 15.44
CA LEU A 120 -48.27 -11.44 14.82
C LEU A 120 -49.45 -12.03 15.62
N ARG A 121 -50.53 -12.34 14.89
CA ARG A 121 -51.87 -12.69 15.39
C ARG A 121 -51.94 -14.15 15.90
N ARG A 122 -52.75 -14.35 16.94
CA ARG A 122 -53.28 -15.65 17.42
C ARG A 122 -54.55 -16.01 16.65
N THR A 123 -54.64 -17.26 16.19
CA THR A 123 -55.85 -18.09 16.14
C THR A 123 -55.45 -19.50 16.51
#